data_AF-A0A2A2IRF7-F1
#
_entry.id   AF-A0A2A2IRF7-F1
#
_cell.length_a   1.000
_cell.length_b   1.000
_cell.length_c   1.000
_cell.angle_alpha   90.00
_cell.angle_beta   90.00
_cell.angle_gamma   90.00
#
_symmetry.space_group_name_H-M   'P 1'
#
loop_
_entity.id
_entity.type
_entity.pdbx_description
1 polymer ?
#
loop_
_entity_poly.entity_id
_entity_poly.type
_entity_poly.pdbx_seq_one_letter_code
_entity_poly.pdbx_strand_id
1 'polypeptide(L)'
;MFTALEQHVDYATNDGKIRQLWNDAQAFIKQCYQELNKSEMERTKRLQEIKEQIEATGSYSHTYEELVHGARMAWRNSNRCIGRLF
;
A
#
# COMPACT_ATOMS: atom_id res chain seq x y z
N MET A 1 16.98 -14.14 35.51
CA MET A 1 16.52 -12.74 35.65
C MET A 1 17.37 -11.90 34.70
N PHE A 2 17.07 -11.96 33.40
CA PHE A 2 17.79 -11.23 32.35
C PHE A 2 16.97 -10.01 31.94
N THR A 3 17.65 -8.88 31.89
CA THR A 3 17.19 -7.49 31.98
C THR A 3 16.59 -6.94 30.69
N ALA A 4 15.52 -6.15 30.87
CA ALA A 4 14.77 -5.42 29.85
C ALA A 4 15.48 -4.15 29.35
N LEU A 5 16.54 -4.27 28.54
CA LEU A 5 17.28 -3.10 28.02
C LEU A 5 17.76 -3.23 26.55
N GLU A 6 17.03 -3.95 25.70
CA GLU A 6 17.27 -3.96 24.23
C GLU A 6 16.02 -3.68 23.38
N GLN A 7 14.95 -3.10 23.96
CA GLN A 7 13.66 -2.91 23.26
C GLN A 7 13.35 -1.46 22.86
N HIS A 8 14.26 -0.49 23.01
CA HIS A 8 13.90 0.94 22.90
C HIS A 8 14.33 1.68 21.62
N VAL A 9 14.95 1.01 20.64
CA VAL A 9 15.41 1.67 19.39
C VAL A 9 14.55 1.31 18.15
N ASP A 10 13.74 0.25 18.21
CA ASP A 10 12.99 -0.25 17.04
C ASP A 10 11.54 0.25 16.91
N TYR A 11 10.89 0.68 18.00
CA TYR A 11 9.47 1.03 17.98
C TYR A 11 9.16 2.34 17.21
N ALA A 12 9.95 3.39 17.38
CA ALA A 12 9.71 4.68 16.73
C ALA A 12 9.88 4.63 15.19
N THR A 13 10.81 3.79 14.71
CA THR A 13 11.04 3.58 13.27
C THR A 13 9.90 2.78 12.64
N ASN A 14 9.27 1.88 13.41
CA ASN A 14 8.16 1.06 12.94
C ASN A 14 6.87 1.89 12.76
N ASP A 15 6.59 2.80 13.69
CA ASP A 15 5.41 3.70 13.59
C ASP A 15 5.50 4.63 12.38
N GLY A 16 6.69 5.20 12.12
CA GLY A 16 6.95 6.02 10.94
C GLY A 16 6.76 5.23 9.63
N LYS A 17 7.26 3.99 9.60
CA LYS A 17 7.14 3.09 8.44
C LYS A 17 5.68 2.68 8.19
N ILE A 18 4.92 2.37 9.23
CA ILE A 18 3.49 2.02 9.13
C ILE A 18 2.69 3.21 8.58
N ARG A 19 2.96 4.42 9.06
CA ARG A 19 2.30 5.63 8.55
C ARG A 19 2.60 5.87 7.07
N GLN A 20 3.86 5.67 6.66
CA GLN A 20 4.24 5.79 5.26
C GLN A 20 3.55 4.72 4.41
N LEU A 21 3.57 3.45 4.85
CA LEU A 21 2.88 2.34 4.16
C LEU A 21 1.39 2.63 3.97
N TRP A 22 0.72 3.15 5.00
CA TRP A 22 -0.69 3.54 4.89
C TRP A 22 -0.92 4.65 3.87
N ASN A 23 -0.10 5.70 3.87
CA ASN A 23 -0.23 6.80 2.92
C ASN A 23 -0.03 6.31 1.48
N ASP A 24 0.99 5.47 1.24
CA ASP A 24 1.30 4.90 -0.06
C ASP A 24 0.16 3.97 -0.54
N ALA A 25 -0.34 3.10 0.35
CA ALA A 25 -1.47 2.23 0.07
C ALA A 25 -2.75 3.04 -0.27
N GLN A 26 -3.03 4.10 0.49
CA GLN A 26 -4.19 4.94 0.26
C GLN A 26 -4.10 5.66 -1.10
N ALA A 27 -2.93 6.21 -1.44
CA ALA A 27 -2.69 6.86 -2.73
C ALA A 27 -2.87 5.88 -3.90
N PHE A 28 -2.28 4.68 -3.78
CA PHE A 28 -2.40 3.63 -4.78
C PHE A 28 -3.87 3.20 -4.98
N ILE A 29 -4.58 2.84 -3.91
CA ILE A 29 -5.96 2.34 -4.00
C ILE A 29 -6.90 3.41 -4.56
N LYS A 30 -6.73 4.67 -4.16
CA LYS A 30 -7.54 5.78 -4.73
C LYS A 30 -7.39 5.87 -6.24
N GLN A 31 -6.15 5.85 -6.74
CA GLN A 31 -5.91 5.93 -8.18
C GLN A 31 -6.37 4.65 -8.90
N CYS A 32 -6.02 3.48 -8.38
CA CYS A 32 -6.36 2.18 -8.95
C CYS A 32 -7.89 2.00 -9.08
N TYR A 33 -8.64 2.28 -8.01
CA TYR A 33 -10.10 2.10 -8.01
C TYR A 33 -10.81 3.16 -8.86
N GLN A 34 -10.21 4.36 -8.99
CA GLN A 34 -10.69 5.37 -9.93
C GLN A 34 -10.50 4.91 -11.39
N GLU A 35 -9.33 4.38 -11.76
CA GLU A 35 -9.08 3.88 -13.12
C GLU A 35 -9.89 2.61 -13.45
N LEU A 36 -10.20 1.78 -12.44
CA LEU A 36 -11.06 0.59 -12.56
C LEU A 36 -12.57 0.91 -12.54
N ASN A 37 -12.97 2.18 -12.41
CA ASN A 37 -14.38 2.61 -12.29
C ASN A 37 -15.14 1.91 -11.14
N LYS A 38 -14.46 1.62 -10.03
CA LYS A 38 -15.11 1.05 -8.84
C LYS A 38 -15.88 2.14 -8.09
N SER A 39 -16.93 1.75 -7.39
CA SER A 39 -17.72 2.69 -6.60
C SER A 39 -16.92 3.24 -5.41
N GLU A 40 -17.34 4.41 -4.92
CA GLU A 40 -16.77 5.00 -3.70
C GLU A 40 -16.96 4.08 -2.48
N MET A 41 -18.07 3.34 -2.43
CA MET A 41 -18.35 2.38 -1.37
C MET A 41 -17.34 1.23 -1.38
N GLU A 42 -17.06 0.64 -2.55
CA GLU A 42 -16.05 -0.41 -2.71
C GLU A 42 -14.65 0.08 -2.33
N ARG A 43 -14.28 1.28 -2.77
CA ARG A 43 -12.99 1.91 -2.43
C ARG A 43 -12.86 2.12 -0.92
N THR A 44 -13.89 2.67 -0.28
CA THR A 44 -13.86 2.96 1.16
C THR A 44 -13.80 1.67 1.98
N LYS A 45 -14.58 0.65 1.59
CA LYS A 45 -14.51 -0.68 2.19
C LYS A 45 -13.11 -1.27 2.07
N ARG A 46 -12.50 -1.22 0.88
CA ARG A 46 -11.15 -1.74 0.66
C ARG A 46 -10.09 -1.03 1.50
N LEU A 47 -10.17 0.29 1.62
CA LEU A 47 -9.25 1.07 2.46
C LEU A 47 -9.37 0.69 3.95
N GLN A 48 -10.58 0.40 4.42
CA GLN A 48 -10.80 -0.07 5.79
C GLN A 48 -10.14 -1.45 6.02
N GLU A 49 -10.33 -2.40 5.10
CA GLU A 49 -9.69 -3.73 5.17
C GLU A 49 -8.15 -3.65 5.18
N ILE A 50 -7.59 -2.74 4.38
CA ILE A 50 -6.14 -2.52 4.32
C ILE A 50 -5.63 -1.93 5.62
N LYS A 51 -6.36 -0.98 6.19
CA LYS A 51 -6.01 -0.36 7.47
C LYS A 51 -5.93 -1.42 8.57
N GLU A 52 -6.94 -2.28 8.66
CA GLU A 52 -6.99 -3.38 9.62
C GLU A 52 -5.83 -4.37 9.44
N GLN A 53 -5.48 -4.71 8.20
CA GLN A 53 -4.34 -5.60 7.91
C GLN A 53 -3.00 -4.98 8.32
N ILE A 54 -2.81 -3.69 8.04
CA ILE A 54 -1.59 -2.96 8.39
C ILE A 54 -1.45 -2.87 9.91
N GLU A 55 -2.53 -2.55 10.62
CA GLU A 55 -2.54 -2.49 12.09
C GLU A 55 -2.27 -3.87 12.72
N ALA A 56 -2.80 -4.95 12.14
CA ALA A 56 -2.64 -6.30 12.67
C ALA A 56 -1.30 -6.95 12.33
N THR A 57 -0.74 -6.68 11.15
CA THR A 57 0.41 -7.45 10.60
C THR A 57 1.61 -6.60 10.19
N GLY A 58 1.47 -5.28 10.17
CA GLY A 58 2.47 -4.36 9.61
C GLY A 58 2.56 -4.38 8.08
N SER A 59 1.64 -5.06 7.40
CA SER A 59 1.60 -5.19 5.93
C SER A 59 0.16 -5.39 5.43
N TYR A 60 -0.06 -5.44 4.11
CA TYR A 60 -1.34 -5.86 3.54
C TYR A 60 -1.11 -6.59 2.22
N SER A 61 -2.08 -7.42 1.82
CA SER A 61 -2.05 -8.14 0.56
C SER A 61 -2.92 -7.48 -0.50
N HIS A 62 -2.36 -7.34 -1.70
CA HIS A 62 -3.09 -6.90 -2.87
C HIS A 62 -3.99 -7.99 -3.45
N THR A 63 -5.09 -7.59 -4.08
CA THR A 63 -5.88 -8.50 -4.92
C THR A 63 -5.18 -8.71 -6.27
N TYR A 64 -5.56 -9.78 -6.97
CA TYR A 64 -5.02 -10.02 -8.32
C TYR A 64 -5.33 -8.86 -9.29
N GLU A 65 -6.53 -8.29 -9.22
CA GLU A 65 -6.93 -7.13 -10.04
C GLU A 65 -6.05 -5.91 -9.76
N GLU A 66 -5.77 -5.63 -8.49
CA GLU A 66 -4.86 -4.57 -8.06
C GLU A 66 -3.43 -4.80 -8.57
N LEU A 67 -2.93 -6.05 -8.53
CA LEU A 67 -1.60 -6.39 -9.02
C LEU A 67 -1.47 -6.19 -10.54
N VAL A 68 -2.44 -6.67 -11.31
CA VAL A 68 -2.45 -6.50 -12.78
C VAL A 68 -2.52 -5.03 -13.15
N HIS A 69 -3.39 -4.27 -12.49
CA HIS A 69 -3.53 -2.85 -12.74
C HIS A 69 -2.26 -2.08 -12.30
N GLY A 70 -1.73 -2.36 -11.12
CA GLY A 70 -0.49 -1.77 -10.59
C GLY A 70 0.72 -2.02 -11.48
N ALA A 71 0.84 -3.21 -12.08
CA ALA A 71 1.90 -3.50 -13.06
C ALA A 71 1.79 -2.60 -14.30
N ARG A 72 0.57 -2.38 -14.83
CA ARG A 72 0.33 -1.47 -15.96
C ARG A 72 0.62 -0.01 -15.58
N MET A 73 0.22 0.41 -14.39
CA MET A 73 0.52 1.75 -13.87
C MET A 73 2.04 1.98 -13.78
N ALA A 74 2.78 1.03 -13.19
CA ALA A 74 4.23 1.08 -13.07
C ALA A 74 4.91 1.15 -14.44
N TRP A 75 4.42 0.36 -15.41
CA TRP A 75 4.92 0.41 -16.78
C TRP A 75 4.70 1.79 -17.42
N ARG A 76 3.49 2.36 -17.35
CA ARG A 76 3.17 3.70 -17.89
C ARG A 76 4.01 4.79 -17.23
N ASN A 77 4.23 4.69 -15.92
CA ASN A 77 4.93 5.71 -15.13
C ASN A 77 6.46 5.57 -15.18
N SER A 78 7.00 4.51 -15.79
CA SER A 78 8.44 4.32 -15.91
C SER A 78 9.04 5.22 -16.99
N ASN A 79 9.63 6.35 -16.58
CA ASN A 79 10.25 7.33 -17.47
C ASN A 79 11.35 6.78 -18.39
N ARG A 80 11.87 5.58 -18.11
CA ARG A 80 12.91 4.91 -18.90
C ARG A 80 12.35 3.89 -19.90
N CYS A 81 11.03 3.67 -19.94
CA CYS A 81 10.43 2.74 -20.89
C CYS A 81 10.15 3.42 -22.24
N ILE A 82 10.89 3.02 -23.28
CA ILE A 82 10.72 3.47 -24.67
C ILE A 82 9.42 2.90 -25.28
N GLY A 83 8.97 1.73 -24.82
CA GLY A 83 7.80 1.01 -25.33
C GLY A 83 6.42 1.56 -24.92
N ARG A 84 6.32 2.79 -24.41
CA ARG A 84 5.04 3.38 -23.98
C ARG A 84 4.22 4.01 -25.12
N LEU A 85 4.76 4.01 -26.33
CA LEU A 85 4.19 4.65 -27.52
C LEU A 85 3.70 3.63 -28.58
N PHE A 86 3.75 2.33 -28.27
CA PHE A 86 3.38 1.25 -29.18
C PHE A 86 2.23 0.43 -28.62
#